data_AF-A0A4S4LX62-F1
#
_entry.id   AF-A0A4S4LX62-F1
#
_cell.length_a   1.000
_cell.length_b   1.000
_cell.length_c   1.000
_cell.angle_alpha   90.00
_cell.angle_beta   90.00
_cell.angle_gamma   90.00
#
_symmetry.space_group_name_H-M   'P 1'
#
loop_
_entity.id
_entity.type
_entity.pdbx_description
1 polymer ?
#
loop_
_entity_poly.entity_id
_entity_poly.type
_entity_poly.pdbx_seq_one_letter_code
_entity_poly.pdbx_strand_id
1 'polypeptide(L)'
;MTRWLERREKIFRHERYIVWCLAGRPRLLASHLADSDSQQPADRLKMTKHPSKRTVRIEKLVADYGATFFEDALARYAVQHCNPEYTRAQIERASGDIVVPCRSIPVYHKAKFWLGDQQNHRLSSNEWDVVHATPSRLDIRGRTVDGEFDTVIVNDGNGLYSGVAGYRVAQVRVIFTLPPRAAPIFATAIHPPPKFLAYVEWFTPFTVADPNHPRFLIAVTEIHGTFTYD
;
A
#
# COMPACT_ATOMS: atom_id res chain seq x y z
N MET A 1 24.11 -18.31 10.46
CA MET A 1 24.57 -19.54 9.77
C MET A 1 23.94 -19.75 8.38
N THR A 2 23.06 -18.87 7.88
CA THR A 2 22.36 -19.01 6.58
C THR A 2 23.03 -18.32 5.39
N ARG A 3 23.96 -17.38 5.64
CA ARG A 3 24.66 -16.60 4.59
C ARG A 3 25.41 -17.45 3.56
N TRP A 4 25.95 -18.60 3.97
CA TRP A 4 26.63 -19.50 3.05
C TRP A 4 25.64 -20.18 2.09
N LEU A 5 24.45 -20.55 2.60
CA LEU A 5 23.39 -21.15 1.80
C LEU A 5 22.87 -20.14 0.75
N GLU A 6 22.60 -18.90 1.18
CA GLU A 6 22.16 -17.82 0.29
C GLU A 6 23.21 -17.50 -0.79
N ARG A 7 24.50 -17.46 -0.43
CA ARG A 7 25.58 -17.23 -1.41
C ARG A 7 25.68 -18.39 -2.41
N ARG A 8 25.59 -19.62 -1.93
CA ARG A 8 25.62 -20.81 -2.78
C ARG A 8 24.43 -20.85 -3.73
N GLU A 9 23.25 -20.48 -3.27
CA GLU A 9 22.05 -20.40 -4.10
C GLU A 9 22.12 -19.29 -5.15
N LYS A 10 22.68 -18.11 -4.79
CA LYS A 10 22.96 -17.04 -5.76
C LYS A 10 23.95 -17.47 -6.84
N ILE A 11 25.00 -18.21 -6.48
CA ILE A 11 25.99 -18.74 -7.43
C ILE A 11 25.30 -19.72 -8.40
N PHE A 12 24.51 -20.67 -7.91
CA PHE A 12 23.79 -21.61 -8.78
C PHE A 12 22.78 -20.93 -9.69
N ARG A 13 22.06 -19.90 -9.22
CA ARG A 13 21.15 -19.11 -10.07
C ARG A 13 21.92 -18.36 -11.16
N HIS A 14 23.07 -17.80 -10.83
CA HIS A 14 23.91 -17.08 -11.80
C HIS A 14 24.49 -18.02 -12.85
N GLU A 15 24.99 -19.19 -12.45
CA GLU A 15 25.47 -20.24 -13.36
C GLU A 15 24.37 -20.67 -14.34
N ARG A 16 23.16 -20.96 -13.83
CA ARG A 16 21.99 -21.28 -14.68
C ARG A 16 21.61 -20.15 -15.63
N TYR A 17 21.74 -18.90 -15.20
CA TYR A 17 21.49 -17.73 -16.05
C TYR A 17 22.52 -17.60 -17.17
N ILE A 18 23.81 -17.85 -16.90
CA ILE A 18 24.87 -17.86 -17.91
C ILE A 18 24.60 -18.96 -18.94
N VAL A 19 24.29 -20.18 -18.48
CA VAL A 19 23.95 -21.31 -19.36
C VAL A 19 22.75 -20.97 -20.25
N TRP A 20 21.71 -20.33 -19.69
CA TRP A 20 20.55 -19.88 -20.46
C TRP A 20 20.89 -18.81 -21.51
N CYS A 21 21.78 -17.86 -21.17
CA CYS A 21 22.26 -16.86 -22.13
C CYS A 21 23.06 -17.49 -23.27
N LEU A 22 23.96 -18.42 -22.94
CA LEU A 22 24.77 -19.16 -23.93
C LEU A 22 23.92 -20.06 -24.82
N ALA A 23 22.79 -20.57 -24.32
CA ALA A 23 21.82 -21.37 -25.09
C ALA A 23 20.98 -20.53 -26.08
N GLY A 24 21.27 -19.24 -26.26
CA GLY A 24 20.53 -18.36 -27.17
C GLY A 24 19.24 -17.81 -26.57
N ARG A 25 19.15 -17.76 -25.23
CA ARG A 25 17.98 -17.26 -24.48
C ARG A 25 16.67 -17.95 -24.90
N PRO A 26 16.63 -19.29 -24.92
CA PRO A 26 15.43 -20.01 -25.30
C PRO A 26 14.30 -19.64 -24.34
N ARG A 27 13.07 -19.48 -24.85
CA ARG A 27 11.91 -19.26 -23.97
C ARG A 27 11.86 -20.42 -22.99
N LEU A 28 12.00 -20.12 -21.69
CA LEU A 28 11.96 -21.14 -20.66
C LEU A 28 10.57 -21.77 -20.72
N LEU A 29 10.50 -23.05 -21.12
CA LEU A 29 9.30 -23.85 -20.97
C LEU A 29 8.90 -23.79 -19.50
N ALA A 30 7.66 -23.36 -19.24
CA ALA A 30 7.09 -23.32 -17.91
C ALA A 30 7.40 -24.65 -17.22
N SER A 31 8.17 -24.59 -16.14
CA SER A 31 8.51 -25.80 -15.39
C SER A 31 7.19 -26.42 -14.92
N HIS A 32 6.94 -27.70 -15.24
CA HIS A 32 5.74 -28.44 -14.80
C HIS A 32 5.53 -28.48 -13.27
N LEU A 33 6.52 -28.09 -12.47
CA LEU A 33 6.39 -27.87 -11.01
C LEU A 33 5.70 -26.53 -10.65
N ALA A 34 5.64 -25.60 -11.60
CA ALA A 34 4.88 -24.36 -11.45
C ALA A 34 3.39 -24.61 -11.67
N ASP A 35 2.97 -25.62 -12.46
CA ASP A 35 1.55 -25.86 -12.76
C ASP A 35 0.73 -26.40 -11.59
N SER A 36 1.35 -27.05 -10.61
CA SER A 36 0.67 -27.52 -9.40
C SER A 36 0.60 -26.48 -8.28
N ASP A 37 1.44 -25.43 -8.33
CA ASP A 37 1.52 -24.37 -7.31
C ASP A 37 1.13 -22.98 -7.88
N SER A 38 0.75 -22.90 -9.17
CA SER A 38 0.31 -21.69 -9.89
C SER A 38 -1.18 -21.39 -9.73
N GLN A 39 -1.86 -22.02 -8.78
CA GLN A 39 -3.19 -21.55 -8.40
C GLN A 39 -3.05 -20.18 -7.74
N GLN A 40 -3.33 -19.14 -8.52
CA GLN A 40 -3.53 -17.80 -8.00
C GLN A 40 -4.41 -17.91 -6.75
N PRO A 41 -3.98 -17.34 -5.61
CA PRO A 41 -4.80 -17.39 -4.42
C PRO A 41 -6.12 -16.69 -4.75
N ALA A 42 -7.24 -17.38 -4.48
CA ALA A 42 -8.59 -16.86 -4.76
C ALA A 42 -8.84 -15.50 -4.11
N ASP A 43 -8.15 -15.22 -3.00
CA ASP A 43 -8.09 -13.91 -2.37
C ASP A 43 -6.68 -13.34 -2.53
N ARG A 44 -6.57 -12.14 -3.10
CA ARG A 44 -5.29 -11.43 -3.28
C ARG A 44 -4.90 -10.62 -2.05
N LEU A 45 -5.78 -10.50 -1.05
CA LEU A 45 -5.52 -9.78 0.20
C LEU A 45 -5.76 -10.71 1.40
N LYS A 46 -4.74 -10.88 2.25
CA LYS A 46 -4.81 -11.64 3.49
C LYS A 46 -4.63 -10.70 4.68
N MET A 47 -5.69 -10.59 5.48
CA MET A 47 -5.73 -9.82 6.72
C MET A 47 -5.85 -10.75 7.93
N THR A 48 -5.44 -10.28 9.10
CA THR A 48 -5.75 -10.98 10.36
C THR A 48 -7.26 -11.01 10.59
N LYS A 49 -7.78 -12.11 11.16
CA LYS A 49 -9.21 -12.25 11.44
C LYS A 49 -9.74 -11.13 12.35
N HIS A 50 -8.90 -10.68 13.29
CA HIS A 50 -9.22 -9.63 14.24
C HIS A 50 -8.25 -8.45 14.08
N PRO A 51 -8.72 -7.22 14.34
CA PRO A 51 -7.87 -6.04 14.35
C PRO A 51 -6.80 -6.16 15.44
N SER A 52 -5.58 -5.68 15.16
CA SER A 52 -4.50 -5.58 16.14
C SER A 52 -4.90 -4.73 17.34
N LYS A 53 -5.67 -3.66 17.10
CA LYS A 53 -6.31 -2.83 18.12
C LYS A 53 -7.79 -2.66 17.77
N ARG A 54 -8.68 -3.21 18.60
CA ARG A 54 -10.14 -3.19 18.34
C ARG A 54 -10.74 -1.79 18.33
N THR A 55 -10.17 -0.87 19.10
CA THR A 55 -10.74 0.47 19.29
C THR A 55 -9.59 1.45 19.48
N VAL A 56 -9.25 2.19 18.44
CA VAL A 56 -8.27 3.29 18.49
C VAL A 56 -9.02 4.60 18.29
N ARG A 57 -8.89 5.55 19.21
CA ARG A 57 -9.50 6.88 19.09
C ARG A 57 -8.85 7.65 17.94
N ILE A 58 -9.60 8.49 17.24
CA ILE A 58 -9.08 9.31 16.13
C ILE A 58 -7.94 10.21 16.61
N GLU A 59 -8.07 10.82 17.79
CA GLU A 59 -6.99 11.58 18.45
C GLU A 59 -5.67 10.79 18.56
N LYS A 60 -5.75 9.48 18.82
CA LYS A 60 -4.57 8.60 18.88
C LYS A 60 -4.07 8.21 17.50
N LEU A 61 -4.91 8.18 16.47
CA LEU A 61 -4.44 8.00 15.09
C LEU A 61 -3.55 9.16 14.67
N VAL A 62 -3.95 10.40 15.03
CA VAL A 62 -3.14 11.59 14.79
C VAL A 62 -1.82 11.51 15.56
N ALA A 63 -1.89 11.30 16.88
CA ALA A 63 -0.71 11.36 17.75
C ALA A 63 0.27 10.19 17.55
N ASP A 64 -0.22 8.96 17.49
CA ASP A 64 0.65 7.76 17.53
C ASP A 64 0.97 7.23 16.12
N TYR A 65 0.07 7.42 15.15
CA TYR A 65 0.20 6.89 13.79
C TYR A 65 0.61 7.95 12.75
N GLY A 66 0.64 9.23 13.13
CA GLY A 66 0.91 10.32 12.19
C GLY A 66 -0.23 10.55 11.18
N ALA A 67 -1.45 10.12 11.50
CA ALA A 67 -2.61 10.26 10.62
C ALA A 67 -3.30 11.62 10.80
N THR A 68 -2.56 12.71 10.54
CA THR A 68 -2.95 14.09 10.89
C THR A 68 -4.28 14.52 10.29
N PHE A 69 -4.53 14.17 9.04
CA PHE A 69 -5.74 14.55 8.29
C PHE A 69 -6.70 13.38 8.11
N PHE A 70 -6.78 12.49 9.11
CA PHE A 70 -7.55 11.25 8.97
C PHE A 70 -9.04 11.50 8.69
N GLU A 71 -9.68 12.41 9.43
CA GLU A 71 -11.11 12.70 9.25
C GLU A 71 -11.40 13.34 7.90
N ASP A 72 -10.62 14.35 7.51
CA ASP A 72 -10.77 15.03 6.22
C ASP A 72 -10.51 14.06 5.06
N ALA A 73 -9.50 13.19 5.15
CA ALA A 73 -9.23 12.19 4.14
C ALA A 73 -10.35 11.16 4.02
N LEU A 74 -10.94 10.73 5.15
CA LEU A 74 -12.08 9.83 5.15
C LEU A 74 -13.33 10.48 4.56
N ALA A 75 -13.58 11.76 4.86
CA ALA A 75 -14.66 12.55 4.27
C ALA A 75 -14.49 12.68 2.76
N ARG A 76 -13.31 13.11 2.28
CA ARG A 76 -12.99 13.18 0.84
C ARG A 76 -13.19 11.83 0.14
N TYR A 77 -12.71 10.75 0.76
CA TYR A 77 -12.89 9.41 0.23
C TYR A 77 -14.37 9.02 0.16
N ALA A 78 -15.17 9.31 1.18
CA ALA A 78 -16.60 9.04 1.19
C ALA A 78 -17.33 9.78 0.06
N VAL A 79 -17.05 11.08 -0.14
CA VAL A 79 -17.62 11.85 -1.25
C VAL A 79 -17.23 11.25 -2.59
N GLN A 80 -15.94 11.00 -2.80
CA GLN A 80 -15.41 10.46 -4.05
C GLN A 80 -16.01 9.08 -4.37
N HIS A 81 -16.14 8.22 -3.36
CA HIS A 81 -16.71 6.88 -3.51
C HIS A 81 -18.21 6.92 -3.81
N CYS A 82 -18.94 7.88 -3.24
CA CYS A 82 -20.36 8.07 -3.52
C CYS A 82 -20.62 8.77 -4.85
N ASN A 83 -19.70 9.63 -5.31
CA ASN A 83 -19.85 10.45 -6.51
C ASN A 83 -18.58 10.37 -7.37
N PRO A 84 -18.38 9.27 -8.14
CA PRO A 84 -17.18 9.07 -8.94
C PRO A 84 -16.94 10.16 -10.00
N GLU A 85 -18.01 10.82 -10.46
CA GLU A 85 -17.98 11.88 -11.47
C GLU A 85 -17.52 13.23 -10.93
N TYR A 86 -17.39 13.40 -9.61
CA TYR A 86 -17.03 14.69 -9.02
C TYR A 86 -15.57 15.05 -9.33
N THR A 87 -15.36 16.29 -9.72
CA THR A 87 -14.04 16.90 -9.82
C THR A 87 -13.41 17.07 -8.43
N ARG A 88 -12.08 17.19 -8.36
CA ARG A 88 -11.36 17.39 -7.09
C ARG A 88 -11.88 18.59 -6.28
N ALA A 89 -12.21 19.70 -6.94
CA ALA A 89 -12.74 20.89 -6.27
C ALA A 89 -14.16 20.66 -5.73
N GLN A 90 -14.98 19.85 -6.41
CA GLN A 90 -16.30 19.46 -5.91
C GLN A 90 -16.18 18.51 -4.71
N ILE A 91 -15.24 17.56 -4.77
CA ILE A 91 -14.94 16.66 -3.66
C ILE A 91 -14.55 17.45 -2.41
N GLU A 92 -13.62 18.41 -2.54
CA GLU A 92 -13.17 19.23 -1.42
C GLU A 92 -14.33 19.99 -0.77
N ARG A 93 -15.15 20.65 -1.59
CA ARG A 93 -16.31 21.42 -1.13
C ARG A 93 -17.31 20.53 -0.39
N ALA A 94 -17.71 19.41 -0.99
CA ALA A 94 -18.70 18.51 -0.39
C ALA A 94 -18.16 17.76 0.84
N SER A 95 -16.84 17.55 0.92
CA SER A 95 -16.24 16.87 2.07
C SER A 95 -16.32 17.67 3.36
N GLY A 96 -16.35 19.01 3.27
CA GLY A 96 -16.53 19.89 4.43
C GLY A 96 -17.87 19.73 5.14
N ASP A 97 -18.88 19.20 4.46
CA ASP A 97 -20.21 18.95 5.03
C ASP A 97 -20.32 17.56 5.70
N ILE A 98 -19.31 16.68 5.52
CA ILE A 98 -19.33 15.34 6.10
C ILE A 98 -18.75 15.36 7.52
N VAL A 99 -19.60 15.01 8.48
CA VAL A 99 -19.17 14.72 9.86
C VAL A 99 -18.99 13.21 10.02
N VAL A 100 -17.79 12.77 10.37
CA VAL A 100 -17.48 11.35 10.63
C VAL A 100 -18.19 10.88 11.92
N PRO A 101 -19.19 9.99 11.86
CA PRO A 101 -20.03 9.64 13.01
C PRO A 101 -19.40 8.55 13.90
N CYS A 102 -18.06 8.53 14.01
CA CYS A 102 -17.34 7.61 14.88
C CYS A 102 -16.13 8.30 15.51
N ARG A 103 -15.86 8.02 16.78
CA ARG A 103 -14.69 8.57 17.51
C ARG A 103 -13.52 7.61 17.55
N SER A 104 -13.74 6.37 17.12
CA SER A 104 -12.77 5.30 17.25
C SER A 104 -12.98 4.23 16.20
N ILE A 105 -11.88 3.62 15.76
CA ILE A 105 -11.85 2.73 14.61
C ILE A 105 -11.02 1.47 14.95
N PRO A 106 -11.41 0.28 14.48
CA PRO A 106 -10.57 -0.91 14.53
C PRO A 106 -9.37 -0.80 13.58
N VAL A 107 -8.16 -1.02 14.10
CA VAL A 107 -6.90 -0.88 13.37
C VAL A 107 -6.16 -2.21 13.25
N TYR A 108 -5.55 -2.42 12.10
CA TYR A 108 -4.72 -3.54 11.72
C TYR A 108 -3.30 -3.00 11.52
N HIS A 109 -2.30 -3.74 12.02
CA HIS A 109 -0.89 -3.33 11.92
C HIS A 109 -0.14 -4.03 10.79
N LYS A 110 -0.82 -4.92 10.07
CA LYS A 110 -0.22 -5.76 9.03
C LYS A 110 -1.26 -6.15 7.99
N ALA A 111 -0.91 -5.98 6.72
CA ALA A 111 -1.61 -6.53 5.58
C ALA A 111 -0.66 -7.40 4.77
N LYS A 112 -1.17 -8.49 4.21
CA LYS A 112 -0.44 -9.28 3.20
C LYS A 112 -1.20 -9.22 1.89
N PHE A 113 -0.54 -8.96 0.78
CA PHE A 113 -1.19 -8.96 -0.53
C PHE A 113 -0.32 -9.67 -1.56
N TRP A 114 -0.99 -10.12 -2.61
CA TRP A 114 -0.36 -10.84 -3.71
C TRP A 114 -0.43 -9.98 -4.98
N LEU A 115 0.73 -9.44 -5.39
CA LEU A 115 0.88 -8.59 -6.57
C LEU A 115 1.06 -9.37 -7.88
N GLY A 116 1.22 -10.69 -7.81
CA GLY A 116 1.72 -11.50 -8.94
C GLY A 116 1.01 -11.26 -10.28
N ASP A 117 1.85 -11.20 -11.32
CA ASP A 117 1.50 -11.11 -12.74
C ASP A 117 1.73 -12.47 -13.41
N GLN A 118 0.71 -12.99 -14.08
CA GLN A 118 0.76 -14.26 -14.83
C GLN A 118 1.74 -14.23 -16.00
N GLN A 119 2.02 -13.06 -16.59
CA GLN A 119 2.78 -12.97 -17.84
C GLN A 119 4.28 -12.74 -17.66
N ASN A 120 4.69 -12.16 -16.53
CA ASN A 120 6.10 -11.84 -16.27
C ASN A 120 6.62 -12.39 -14.93
N HIS A 121 6.05 -13.52 -14.48
CA HIS A 121 6.48 -14.21 -13.26
C HIS A 121 8.01 -14.29 -13.15
N ARG A 122 8.56 -13.70 -12.08
CA ARG A 122 9.82 -14.19 -11.50
C ARG A 122 9.56 -15.66 -11.17
N LEU A 123 10.22 -16.56 -11.88
CA LEU A 123 10.00 -18.01 -12.02
C LEU A 123 9.98 -18.85 -10.71
N SER A 124 9.76 -18.28 -9.53
CA SER A 124 9.81 -19.01 -8.27
C SER A 124 9.21 -18.31 -7.06
N SER A 125 8.24 -17.39 -7.19
CA SER A 125 7.70 -16.74 -5.99
C SER A 125 6.18 -16.64 -5.99
N ASN A 126 5.55 -17.58 -5.29
CA ASN A 126 4.27 -17.37 -4.61
C ASN A 126 4.45 -16.36 -3.44
N GLU A 127 5.18 -15.26 -3.67
CA GLU A 127 5.48 -14.28 -2.64
C GLU A 127 4.24 -13.48 -2.33
N TRP A 128 3.90 -13.50 -1.05
CA TRP A 128 3.02 -12.53 -0.46
C TRP A 128 3.88 -11.36 -0.01
N ASP A 129 3.61 -10.19 -0.56
CA ASP A 129 4.15 -8.96 -0.03
C ASP A 129 3.42 -8.60 1.25
N VAL A 130 4.14 -7.94 2.15
CA VAL A 130 3.64 -7.57 3.48
C VAL A 130 3.88 -6.10 3.70
N VAL A 131 2.86 -5.41 4.22
CA VAL A 131 2.95 -4.02 4.63
C VAL A 131 2.58 -3.90 6.10
N HIS A 132 3.41 -3.17 6.84
CA HIS A 132 3.25 -2.87 8.25
C HIS A 132 2.85 -1.40 8.45
N ALA A 133 2.00 -1.19 9.45
CA ALA A 133 1.53 0.12 9.88
C ALA A 133 1.39 0.11 11.41
N THR A 134 2.52 -0.01 12.09
CA THR A 134 2.61 -0.18 13.55
C THR A 134 3.17 1.08 14.18
N PRO A 135 2.48 1.74 15.12
CA PRO A 135 3.01 2.90 15.82
C PRO A 135 4.10 2.48 16.81
N SER A 136 4.90 3.45 17.24
CA SER A 136 5.87 3.23 18.32
C SER A 136 5.17 2.76 19.58
N ARG A 137 5.78 1.85 20.33
CA ARG A 137 5.20 1.31 21.56
C ARG A 137 6.25 1.06 22.62
N LEU A 138 5.83 1.01 23.87
CA LEU A 138 6.68 0.54 24.95
C LEU A 138 6.64 -0.99 25.03
N ASP A 139 7.81 -1.60 25.15
CA ASP A 139 7.97 -3.01 25.48
C ASP A 139 7.63 -3.25 26.97
N ILE A 140 7.45 -4.51 27.35
CA ILE A 140 7.18 -4.97 28.73
C ILE A 140 8.25 -4.44 29.71
N ARG A 141 9.47 -4.21 29.21
CA ARG A 141 10.60 -3.67 29.98
C ARG A 141 10.65 -2.12 30.01
N GLY A 142 9.62 -1.43 29.54
CA GLY A 142 9.55 0.03 29.50
C GLY A 142 10.44 0.70 28.44
N ARG A 143 11.01 -0.06 27.51
CA ARG A 143 11.83 0.47 26.42
C ARG A 143 10.96 0.89 25.24
N THR A 144 11.26 2.02 24.62
CA THR A 144 10.61 2.45 23.37
C THR A 144 11.05 1.53 22.23
N VAL A 145 10.07 0.96 21.54
CA VAL A 145 10.21 0.27 20.28
C VAL A 145 9.67 1.21 19.22
N ASP A 146 10.52 1.53 18.24
CA ASP A 146 10.16 2.43 17.15
C ASP A 146 8.98 1.89 16.34
N GLY A 147 8.21 2.82 15.77
CA GLY A 147 7.12 2.48 14.86
C GLY A 147 7.65 1.95 13.54
N GLU A 148 6.87 1.09 12.91
CA GLU A 148 7.15 0.48 11.61
C GLU A 148 6.04 0.87 10.64
N PHE A 149 6.33 1.79 9.73
CA PHE A 149 5.41 2.24 8.69
C PHE A 149 6.04 2.02 7.31
N ASP A 150 5.50 1.04 6.59
CA ASP A 150 6.07 0.64 5.30
C ASP A 150 5.69 1.64 4.21
N THR A 151 6.64 1.86 3.31
CA THR A 151 6.46 2.69 2.12
C THR A 151 6.10 1.81 0.95
N VAL A 152 5.05 2.18 0.22
CA VAL A 152 4.46 1.43 -0.89
C VAL A 152 4.46 2.26 -2.16
N ILE A 153 4.48 1.57 -3.29
CA ILE A 153 4.23 2.16 -4.61
C ILE A 153 2.80 1.83 -4.99
N VAL A 154 1.99 2.85 -5.24
CA VAL A 154 0.56 2.75 -5.58
C VAL A 154 0.37 3.10 -7.05
N ASN A 155 -0.42 2.31 -7.76
CA ASN A 155 -0.82 2.59 -9.14
C ASN A 155 -2.00 3.58 -9.12
N ASP A 156 -1.85 4.74 -9.76
CA ASP A 156 -2.90 5.77 -9.86
C ASP A 156 -3.97 5.43 -10.93
N GLY A 157 -3.88 4.26 -11.54
CA GLY A 157 -4.77 3.76 -12.61
C GLY A 157 -4.14 3.75 -14.00
N ASN A 158 -3.01 4.44 -14.17
CA ASN A 158 -2.31 4.59 -15.44
C ASN A 158 -0.89 3.98 -15.43
N GLY A 159 -0.53 3.26 -14.37
CA GLY A 159 0.77 2.62 -14.22
C GLY A 159 1.01 1.58 -15.30
N LEU A 160 2.14 1.70 -15.99
CA LEU A 160 2.59 0.72 -16.98
C LEU A 160 3.42 -0.39 -16.33
N TYR A 161 3.61 -1.50 -17.03
CA TYR A 161 4.40 -2.64 -16.55
C TYR A 161 5.84 -2.26 -16.12
N SER A 162 6.43 -1.27 -16.80
CA SER A 162 7.77 -0.78 -16.52
C SER A 162 7.79 0.74 -16.38
N GLY A 163 8.64 1.23 -15.48
CA GLY A 163 8.75 2.65 -15.18
C GLY A 163 7.89 3.04 -13.97
N VAL A 164 7.99 4.32 -13.60
CA VAL A 164 7.27 4.89 -12.45
C VAL A 164 6.14 5.83 -12.87
N ALA A 165 5.97 6.04 -14.18
CA ALA A 165 4.88 6.83 -14.72
C ALA A 165 3.53 6.16 -14.39
N GLY A 166 2.59 6.95 -13.87
CA GLY A 166 1.29 6.44 -13.40
C GLY A 166 1.35 5.75 -12.04
N TYR A 167 2.49 5.80 -11.33
CA TYR A 167 2.61 5.37 -9.95
C TYR A 167 2.92 6.55 -9.02
N ARG A 168 2.59 6.39 -7.73
CA ARG A 168 2.99 7.30 -6.65
C ARG A 168 3.53 6.52 -5.47
N VAL A 169 4.40 7.17 -4.70
CA VAL A 169 4.90 6.61 -3.45
C VAL A 169 4.02 7.11 -2.31
N ALA A 170 3.67 6.21 -1.39
CA ALA A 170 2.94 6.54 -0.19
C ALA A 170 3.50 5.78 1.01
N GLN A 171 3.46 6.37 2.20
CA GLN A 171 3.70 5.64 3.44
C GLN A 171 2.37 5.20 4.03
N VAL A 172 2.23 3.92 4.36
CA VAL A 172 1.01 3.40 4.98
C VAL A 172 1.04 3.70 6.47
N ARG A 173 0.15 4.57 6.92
CA ARG A 173 0.10 5.02 8.33
C ARG A 173 -0.93 4.24 9.14
N VAL A 174 -2.09 3.95 8.57
CA VAL A 174 -3.16 3.21 9.28
C VAL A 174 -3.83 2.23 8.32
N ILE A 175 -4.05 1.00 8.76
CA ILE A 175 -4.91 0.03 8.06
C ILE A 175 -6.12 -0.22 8.97
N PHE A 176 -7.34 -0.08 8.46
CA PHE A 176 -8.52 -0.08 9.31
C PHE A 176 -9.75 -0.67 8.61
N THR A 177 -10.78 -0.93 9.41
CA THR A 177 -12.13 -1.24 8.92
C THR A 177 -13.10 -0.21 9.45
N LEU A 178 -14.15 0.10 8.69
CA LEU A 178 -15.15 1.06 9.17
C LEU A 178 -16.03 0.42 10.24
N PRO A 179 -16.22 1.08 11.40
CA PRO A 179 -17.21 0.62 12.37
C PRO A 179 -18.62 0.80 11.76
N PRO A 180 -19.63 0.00 12.17
CA PRO A 180 -20.99 0.11 11.65
C PRO A 180 -21.58 1.52 11.77
N ARG A 181 -21.17 2.28 12.80
CA ARG A 181 -21.56 3.67 13.01
C ARG A 181 -21.14 4.60 11.87
N ALA A 182 -20.06 4.29 11.16
CA ALA A 182 -19.57 5.06 10.01
C ALA A 182 -20.27 4.70 8.70
N ALA A 183 -21.12 3.67 8.64
CA ALA A 183 -21.84 3.30 7.43
C ALA A 183 -22.68 4.44 6.79
N PRO A 184 -23.33 5.35 7.55
CA PRO A 184 -24.16 6.40 6.97
C PRO A 184 -23.43 7.36 6.03
N ILE A 185 -22.11 7.57 6.17
CA ILE A 185 -21.37 8.46 5.26
C ILE A 185 -21.22 7.88 3.85
N PHE A 186 -21.53 6.59 3.67
CA PHE A 186 -21.55 5.89 2.38
C PHE A 186 -22.97 5.53 1.93
N ALA A 187 -24.01 6.12 2.52
CA ALA A 187 -25.41 5.74 2.26
C ALA A 187 -25.83 5.91 0.78
N THR A 188 -25.22 6.84 0.06
CA THR A 188 -25.49 7.12 -1.36
C THR A 188 -24.56 6.37 -2.31
N ALA A 189 -23.67 5.52 -1.81
CA ALA A 189 -22.72 4.80 -2.65
C ALA A 189 -23.42 3.71 -3.47
N ILE A 190 -23.05 3.61 -4.75
CA ILE A 190 -23.55 2.56 -5.67
C ILE A 190 -23.11 1.17 -5.19
N HIS A 191 -21.89 1.09 -4.65
CA HIS A 191 -21.30 -0.13 -4.12
C HIS A 191 -20.81 0.10 -2.69
N PRO A 192 -20.91 -0.92 -1.81
CA PRO A 192 -20.39 -0.79 -0.46
C PRO A 192 -18.89 -0.49 -0.50
N PRO A 193 -18.36 0.30 0.45
CA PRO A 193 -16.93 0.55 0.52
C PRO A 193 -16.17 -0.76 0.75
N PRO A 194 -14.91 -0.86 0.31
CA PRO A 194 -14.04 -1.99 0.62
C PRO A 194 -14.01 -2.24 2.12
N LYS A 195 -13.99 -3.53 2.50
CA LYS A 195 -13.98 -3.93 3.91
C LYS A 195 -12.79 -3.36 4.66
N PHE A 196 -11.61 -3.43 4.05
CA PHE A 196 -10.36 -2.91 4.60
C PHE A 196 -9.96 -1.67 3.83
N LEU A 197 -9.61 -0.62 4.57
CA LEU A 197 -9.15 0.66 4.05
C LEU A 197 -7.77 0.96 4.64
N ALA A 198 -7.02 1.82 3.96
CA ALA A 198 -5.76 2.33 4.46
C ALA A 198 -5.73 3.85 4.36
N TYR A 199 -5.28 4.49 5.44
CA TYR A 199 -4.86 5.88 5.40
C TYR A 199 -3.36 5.89 5.07
N VAL A 200 -3.03 6.61 4.00
CA VAL A 200 -1.68 6.72 3.48
C VAL A 200 -1.27 8.17 3.40
N GLU A 201 0.00 8.42 3.64
CA GLU A 201 0.62 9.71 3.45
C GLU A 201 1.35 9.72 2.12
N TRP A 202 0.92 10.58 1.22
CA TRP A 202 1.48 10.64 -0.14
C TRP A 202 2.80 11.39 -0.15
N PHE A 203 3.78 10.83 -0.83
CA PHE A 203 4.96 11.60 -1.20
C PHE A 203 4.76 12.31 -2.55
N THR A 204 5.67 13.23 -2.87
CA THR A 204 5.66 13.98 -4.11
C THR A 204 5.66 13.00 -5.29
N PRO A 205 4.86 13.26 -6.34
CA PRO A 205 4.88 12.45 -7.54
C PRO A 205 6.30 12.31 -8.10
N PHE A 206 6.57 11.22 -8.82
CA PHE A 206 7.82 11.09 -9.57
C PHE A 206 7.86 12.19 -10.63
N THR A 207 8.65 13.24 -10.40
CA THR A 207 8.87 14.34 -11.34
C THR A 207 10.06 14.02 -12.24
N VAL A 208 11.05 14.91 -12.33
CA VAL A 208 12.23 14.77 -13.19
C VAL A 208 13.38 14.18 -12.39
N ALA A 209 14.07 13.17 -12.94
CA ALA A 209 15.26 12.59 -12.32
C ALA A 209 16.38 13.65 -12.23
N ASP A 210 17.13 13.65 -11.13
CA ASP A 210 18.27 14.55 -10.97
C ASP A 210 19.27 14.32 -12.12
N PRO A 211 19.70 15.34 -12.86
CA PRO A 211 20.64 15.18 -13.97
C PRO A 211 21.99 14.55 -13.56
N ASN A 212 22.37 14.63 -12.28
CA ASN A 212 23.60 14.02 -11.77
C ASN A 212 23.40 12.60 -11.22
N HIS A 213 22.16 12.19 -10.95
CA HIS A 213 21.83 10.89 -10.36
C HIS A 213 20.55 10.34 -10.98
N PRO A 214 20.53 9.13 -11.59
CA PRO A 214 19.33 8.53 -12.18
C PRO A 214 18.33 8.01 -11.11
N ARG A 215 18.16 8.75 -10.00
CA ARG A 215 17.27 8.49 -8.88
C ARG A 215 16.26 9.63 -8.76
N PHE A 216 15.03 9.32 -8.38
CA PHE A 216 14.01 10.31 -8.07
C PHE A 216 14.09 10.70 -6.59
N LEU A 217 14.16 12.01 -6.32
CA LEU A 217 13.97 12.55 -4.98
C LEU A 217 12.47 12.68 -4.73
N ILE A 218 12.04 12.20 -3.57
CA ILE A 218 10.63 12.10 -3.21
C ILE A 218 10.49 12.64 -1.79
N ALA A 219 9.68 13.68 -1.60
CA ALA A 219 9.45 14.33 -0.31
C ALA A 219 8.03 14.04 0.18
N VAL A 220 7.82 14.04 1.49
CA VAL A 220 6.46 13.90 2.04
C VAL A 220 5.61 15.08 1.58
N THR A 221 4.45 14.82 0.99
CA THR A 221 3.53 15.89 0.59
C THR A 221 2.58 16.13 1.77
N GLU A 222 2.88 17.15 2.57
CA GLU A 222 1.85 17.76 3.40
C GLU A 222 0.84 18.36 2.43
N ILE A 223 -0.38 17.84 2.37
CA ILE A 223 -1.43 18.39 1.51
C ILE A 223 -1.93 19.69 2.17
N HIS A 224 -1.08 20.71 2.17
CA HIS A 224 -1.48 22.10 2.28
C HIS A 224 -1.77 22.58 0.87
N GLY A 225 -3.04 22.86 0.60
CA GLY A 225 -3.48 23.44 -0.64
C GLY A 225 -2.81 24.80 -0.84
N THR A 226 -1.88 24.86 -1.79
CA THR A 226 -1.56 26.01 -2.65
C THR A 226 -0.60 25.49 -3.71
N PHE A 227 -1.12 25.18 -4.90
CA PHE A 227 -0.29 25.14 -6.10
C PHE A 227 -0.60 26.41 -6.90
N THR A 228 0.36 27.33 -6.87
CA THR A 228 0.46 28.39 -7.87
C THR A 228 0.71 27.73 -9.23
N TYR A 229 -0.10 28.12 -10.21
CA TYR A 229 0.10 27.82 -11.62
C TYR A 229 1.39 28.47 -12.11
N ASP A 230 2.16 27.73 -12.90
CA ASP A 230 2.72 28.16 -14.18
C ASP A 230 2.64 26.98 -15.17
#